data_AF-A0A7L0F160-F1
#
_entry.id   AF-A0A7L0F160-F1
#
_cell.length_a   1.000
_cell.length_b   1.000
_cell.length_c   1.000
_cell.angle_alpha   90.00
_cell.angle_beta   90.00
_cell.angle_gamma   90.00
#
_symmetry.space_group_name_H-M   'P 1'
#
loop_
_entity.id
_entity.type
_entity.pdbx_description
1 polymer ?
#
loop_
_entity_poly.entity_id
_entity_poly.type
_entity_poly.pdbx_seq_one_letter_code
_entity_poly.pdbx_strand_id
1 'polypeptide(L)'
;IMFCTLNTHKADMDKLLGAQIGLEDFIFAHVKGQRKEVEILKTDDVLGLTITDNGTGCAFIKRIKEGSLMDQTKMICAGDHIETINGKNVSGCRHYEVAKMLKDLEKGRMFKLELIEPMKAFEKLEPRSKGGTLPEAKISGGRETLRLRTKGPATVEEMPTEVEEKAIKKVDELLETYMGIRDGELAATIVEAGRDKKNPDEFAVALDETLGDFAFPDEFVFDVWGAIGDAKQGRL
;
A
#
# COMPACT_ATOMS: atom_id res chain seq x y z
N ILE A 1 12.73 0.50 9.97
CA ILE A 1 12.26 1.38 8.87
C ILE A 1 10.75 1.26 8.83
N MET A 2 10.02 2.36 8.70
CA MET A 2 8.55 2.33 8.58
C MET A 2 8.16 1.97 7.16
N PHE A 3 8.57 2.78 6.18
CA PHE A 3 8.32 2.58 4.76
C PHE A 3 9.36 3.33 3.93
N CYS A 4 9.35 3.12 2.63
CA CYS A 4 10.23 3.82 1.69
C CYS A 4 9.42 4.56 0.64
N THR A 5 9.95 5.67 0.14
CA THR A 5 9.42 6.39 -1.02
C THR A 5 10.49 6.49 -2.11
N LEU A 6 10.06 6.54 -3.36
CA LEU A 6 10.92 6.69 -4.53
C LEU A 6 11.04 8.17 -4.91
N ASN A 7 12.26 8.64 -5.13
CA ASN A 7 12.57 9.97 -5.66
C ASN A 7 11.99 11.15 -4.85
N THR A 8 11.70 10.95 -3.56
CA THR A 8 11.24 12.01 -2.65
C THR A 8 11.58 11.68 -1.20
N HIS A 9 12.06 12.67 -0.45
CA HIS A 9 12.27 12.57 1.00
C HIS A 9 11.01 12.89 1.80
N LYS A 10 9.94 13.35 1.14
CA LYS A 10 8.66 13.63 1.79
C LYS A 10 7.89 12.32 1.96
N ALA A 11 7.08 12.22 3.02
CA ALA A 11 6.14 11.12 3.21
C ALA A 11 4.97 11.24 2.23
N ASP A 12 5.28 11.05 0.95
CA ASP A 12 4.35 11.13 -0.17
C ASP A 12 3.92 9.71 -0.55
N MET A 13 2.66 9.40 -0.25
CA MET A 13 2.10 8.06 -0.40
C MET A 13 1.85 7.67 -1.86
N ASP A 14 1.84 8.64 -2.78
CA ASP A 14 1.75 8.38 -4.23
C ASP A 14 3.11 7.91 -4.78
N LYS A 15 4.19 8.22 -4.06
CA LYS A 15 5.56 7.78 -4.35
C LYS A 15 6.03 6.66 -3.43
N LEU A 16 5.12 5.97 -2.76
CA LEU A 16 5.44 4.84 -1.91
C LEU A 16 6.16 3.75 -2.73
N LEU A 17 7.20 3.15 -2.16
CA LEU A 17 7.91 2.03 -2.76
C LEU A 17 6.91 0.91 -3.06
N GLY A 18 6.74 0.60 -4.35
CA GLY A 18 5.95 -0.53 -4.82
C GLY A 18 6.81 -1.76 -5.11
N ALA A 19 6.22 -2.73 -5.80
CA ALA A 19 6.91 -3.95 -6.24
C ALA A 19 7.98 -3.69 -7.32
N GLN A 20 8.00 -2.49 -7.91
CA GLN A 20 8.88 -2.14 -9.02
C GLN A 20 9.73 -0.94 -8.66
N ILE A 21 11.01 -1.07 -8.95
CA ILE A 21 12.04 -0.06 -8.70
C ILE A 21 12.76 0.17 -10.02
N GLY A 22 12.76 1.41 -10.50
CA GLY A 22 13.60 1.82 -11.60
C GLY A 22 15.07 1.74 -11.18
N LEU A 23 15.96 1.29 -12.06
CA LEU A 23 17.38 1.12 -11.73
C LEU A 23 18.07 2.44 -11.35
N GLU A 24 17.47 3.58 -11.70
CA GLU A 24 17.97 4.93 -11.39
C GLU A 24 17.21 5.60 -10.23
N ASP A 25 16.26 4.90 -9.60
CA ASP A 25 15.45 5.50 -8.53
C ASP A 25 16.25 5.68 -7.23
N PHE A 26 16.05 6.83 -6.59
CA PHE A 26 16.52 7.08 -5.24
C PHE A 26 15.50 6.59 -4.21
N ILE A 27 15.93 5.69 -3.32
CA ILE A 27 15.09 5.18 -2.24
C ILE A 27 15.30 6.03 -0.98
N PHE A 28 14.23 6.64 -0.48
CA PHE A 28 14.21 7.37 0.79
C PHE A 28 13.51 6.53 1.85
N ALA A 29 14.24 6.15 2.89
CA ALA A 29 13.70 5.38 4.01
C ALA A 29 13.12 6.32 5.09
N HIS A 30 11.85 6.12 5.43
CA HIS A 30 11.16 6.82 6.51
C HIS A 30 11.29 6.02 7.80
N VAL A 31 11.69 6.69 8.88
CA VAL A 31 11.93 6.06 10.18
C VAL A 31 10.94 6.58 11.24
N LYS A 32 10.78 5.80 12.31
CA LYS A 32 9.90 6.14 13.45
C LYS A 32 10.29 7.50 14.03
N GLY A 33 9.34 8.42 14.04
CA GLY A 33 9.44 9.74 14.64
C GLY A 33 8.63 9.82 15.92
N GLN A 34 7.79 10.85 16.01
CA GLN A 34 7.02 11.18 17.21
C GLN A 34 5.86 10.20 17.42
N ARG A 35 5.70 9.74 18.67
CA ARG A 35 4.52 8.98 19.11
C ARG A 35 3.36 9.93 19.40
N LYS A 36 2.15 9.53 19.03
CA LYS A 36 0.91 10.22 19.33
C LYS A 36 -0.19 9.25 19.72
N GLU A 37 -1.15 9.77 20.46
CA GLU A 37 -2.29 9.02 20.97
C GLU A 37 -3.55 9.80 20.62
N VAL A 38 -4.56 9.08 20.09
CA VAL A 38 -5.83 9.68 19.68
C VAL A 38 -6.97 8.79 20.15
N GLU A 39 -7.94 9.37 20.83
CA GLU A 39 -9.21 8.72 21.18
C GLU A 39 -10.34 9.27 20.31
N ILE A 40 -11.13 8.37 19.70
CA ILE A 40 -12.10 8.72 18.66
C ILE A 40 -13.41 7.96 18.94
N LEU A 41 -14.54 8.65 18.83
CA LEU A 41 -15.86 8.02 18.83
C LEU A 41 -16.14 7.43 17.44
N LYS A 42 -16.34 6.12 17.34
CA LYS A 42 -16.73 5.49 16.07
C LYS A 42 -18.19 5.81 15.73
N THR A 43 -18.42 6.90 15.00
CA THR A 43 -19.77 7.32 14.57
C THR A 43 -20.29 6.55 13.37
N ASP A 44 -19.37 6.05 12.52
CA ASP A 44 -19.65 5.42 11.24
C ASP A 44 -19.00 4.04 11.16
N ASP A 45 -19.55 3.17 10.32
CA ASP A 45 -19.00 1.83 10.08
C ASP A 45 -17.63 1.88 9.37
N VAL A 46 -17.43 2.92 8.57
CA VAL A 46 -16.18 3.17 7.82
C VAL A 46 -15.49 4.41 8.37
N LEU A 47 -14.25 4.24 8.83
CA LEU A 47 -13.46 5.33 9.41
C LEU A 47 -12.90 6.29 8.34
N GLY A 48 -12.83 5.83 7.08
CA GLY A 48 -12.22 6.57 5.97
C GLY A 48 -10.69 6.46 5.92
N LEU A 49 -10.13 5.38 6.45
CA LEU A 49 -8.71 5.06 6.33
C LEU A 49 -8.49 4.03 5.25
N THR A 50 -7.39 4.21 4.52
CA THR A 50 -6.83 3.18 3.64
C THR A 50 -5.49 2.75 4.22
N ILE A 51 -5.38 1.47 4.58
CA ILE A 51 -4.20 0.92 5.26
C ILE A 51 -3.29 0.21 4.26
N THR A 52 -1.98 0.30 4.49
CA THR A 52 -0.95 -0.46 3.79
C THR A 52 0.14 -0.88 4.77
N ASP A 53 1.11 -1.68 4.34
CA ASP A 53 2.26 -2.06 5.17
C ASP A 53 3.56 -2.12 4.36
N ASN A 54 4.66 -2.36 5.04
CA ASN A 54 5.99 -2.46 4.44
C ASN A 54 6.47 -3.91 4.20
N GLY A 55 5.56 -4.87 4.24
CA GLY A 55 5.85 -6.31 4.15
C GLY A 55 6.49 -6.94 5.39
N THR A 56 6.93 -6.14 6.38
CA THR A 56 7.62 -6.63 7.58
C THR A 56 6.86 -6.32 8.88
N GLY A 57 5.52 -6.22 8.80
CA GLY A 57 4.65 -6.04 9.97
C GLY A 57 4.57 -4.61 10.51
N CYS A 58 4.88 -3.60 9.69
CA CYS A 58 4.67 -2.19 10.02
C CYS A 58 3.52 -1.63 9.17
N ALA A 59 2.28 -1.71 9.66
CA ALA A 59 1.11 -1.16 8.99
C ALA A 59 0.96 0.35 9.22
N PHE A 60 0.66 1.12 8.18
CA PHE A 60 0.54 2.56 8.25
C PHE A 60 -0.60 3.08 7.35
N ILE A 61 -1.02 4.31 7.61
CA ILE A 61 -2.11 4.96 6.89
C ILE A 61 -1.59 5.45 5.54
N LYS A 62 -2.09 4.91 4.44
CA LYS A 62 -1.75 5.36 3.08
C LYS A 62 -2.60 6.55 2.66
N ARG A 63 -3.89 6.52 2.99
CA ARG A 63 -4.84 7.58 2.60
C ARG A 63 -5.87 7.80 3.70
N ILE A 64 -6.34 9.05 3.78
CA ILE A 64 -7.48 9.46 4.57
C ILE A 64 -8.50 10.05 3.60
N LYS A 65 -9.73 9.52 3.60
CA LYS A 65 -10.80 9.98 2.72
C LYS A 65 -11.30 11.35 3.21
N GLU A 66 -11.36 12.33 2.31
CA GLU A 66 -11.89 13.66 2.60
C GLU A 66 -13.33 13.58 3.13
N GLY A 67 -13.63 14.37 4.18
CA GLY A 67 -14.94 14.41 4.83
C GLY A 67 -15.25 13.21 5.72
N SER A 68 -14.36 12.21 5.81
CA SER A 68 -14.53 11.07 6.72
C SER A 68 -14.32 11.42 8.20
N LEU A 69 -14.71 10.53 9.10
CA LEU A 69 -14.46 10.65 10.54
C LEU A 69 -12.98 10.93 10.85
N MET A 70 -12.08 10.24 10.14
CA MET A 70 -10.65 10.39 10.36
C MET A 70 -10.11 11.70 9.80
N ASP A 71 -10.64 12.17 8.68
CA ASP A 71 -10.30 13.50 8.16
C ASP A 71 -10.75 14.61 9.12
N GLN A 72 -11.93 14.48 9.72
CA GLN A 72 -12.46 15.45 10.70
C GLN A 72 -11.66 15.49 12.01
N THR A 73 -10.99 14.40 12.38
CA THR A 73 -10.19 14.30 13.62
C THR A 73 -8.92 15.18 13.57
N LYS A 74 -8.37 15.45 12.38
CA LYS A 74 -7.19 16.31 12.09
C LYS A 74 -5.86 15.97 12.79
N MET A 75 -5.86 15.08 13.80
CA MET A 75 -4.65 14.62 14.52
C MET A 75 -3.94 13.45 13.82
N ILE A 76 -4.58 12.85 12.82
CA ILE A 76 -4.12 11.68 12.08
C ILE A 76 -3.73 12.12 10.66
N CYS A 77 -2.63 11.58 10.16
CA CYS A 77 -2.02 11.94 8.89
C CYS A 77 -1.67 10.69 8.08
N ALA A 78 -1.59 10.83 6.76
CA ALA A 78 -0.99 9.81 5.92
C ALA A 78 0.49 9.62 6.29
N GLY A 79 0.92 8.36 6.31
CA GLY A 79 2.25 7.92 6.77
C GLY A 79 2.32 7.51 8.23
N ASP A 80 1.31 7.79 9.04
CA ASP A 80 1.29 7.36 10.44
C ASP A 80 1.26 5.83 10.54
N HIS A 81 2.23 5.26 11.25
CA HIS A 81 2.23 3.85 11.62
C HIS A 81 1.28 3.61 12.78
N ILE A 82 0.42 2.60 12.66
CA ILE A 82 -0.48 2.17 13.72
C ILE A 82 0.28 1.17 14.60
N GLU A 83 0.65 1.59 15.81
CA GLU A 83 1.37 0.73 16.77
C GLU A 83 0.39 -0.11 17.60
N THR A 84 -0.70 0.50 18.08
CA THR A 84 -1.74 -0.19 18.85
C THR A 84 -3.16 0.27 18.52
N ILE A 85 -4.12 -0.63 18.72
CA ILE A 85 -5.57 -0.38 18.65
C ILE A 85 -6.18 -0.83 19.98
N ASN A 86 -6.77 0.07 20.75
CA ASN A 86 -7.30 -0.18 22.10
C ASN A 86 -6.28 -0.88 23.02
N GLY A 87 -5.00 -0.50 22.91
CA GLY A 87 -3.90 -1.10 23.68
C GLY A 87 -3.44 -2.48 23.17
N LYS A 88 -4.11 -3.07 22.17
CA LYS A 88 -3.62 -4.26 21.48
C LYS A 88 -2.52 -3.86 20.51
N ASN A 89 -1.31 -4.37 20.73
CA ASN A 89 -0.20 -4.17 19.80
C ASN A 89 -0.48 -4.87 18.45
N VAL A 90 -0.28 -4.14 17.35
CA VAL A 90 -0.48 -4.63 15.98
C VAL A 90 0.83 -4.66 15.18
N SER A 91 1.97 -4.53 15.85
CA SER A 91 3.28 -4.76 15.23
C SER A 91 3.38 -6.23 14.82
N GLY A 92 3.81 -6.48 13.59
CA GLY A 92 3.83 -7.83 13.01
C GLY A 92 2.57 -8.17 12.20
N CYS A 93 1.45 -7.48 12.43
CA CYS A 93 0.25 -7.68 11.63
C CYS A 93 0.42 -7.12 10.22
N ARG A 94 -0.19 -7.78 9.25
CA ARG A 94 -0.34 -7.28 7.88
C ARG A 94 -1.44 -6.21 7.82
N HIS A 95 -1.37 -5.37 6.80
CA HIS A 95 -2.29 -4.25 6.59
C HIS A 95 -3.77 -4.68 6.57
N TYR A 96 -4.08 -5.84 5.99
CA TYR A 96 -5.44 -6.37 5.92
C TYR A 96 -5.98 -6.80 7.29
N GLU A 97 -5.12 -7.32 8.18
CA GLU A 97 -5.51 -7.66 9.55
C GLU A 97 -5.80 -6.39 10.35
N VAL A 98 -4.96 -5.36 10.18
CA VAL A 98 -5.14 -4.06 10.83
C VAL A 98 -6.39 -3.35 10.32
N ALA A 99 -6.63 -3.35 9.00
CA ALA A 99 -7.84 -2.82 8.39
C ALA A 99 -9.10 -3.53 8.91
N LYS A 100 -9.05 -4.87 9.01
CA LYS A 100 -10.13 -5.67 9.60
C LYS A 100 -10.37 -5.32 11.06
N MET A 101 -9.33 -5.22 11.89
CA MET A 101 -9.47 -4.82 13.30
C MET A 101 -10.14 -3.44 13.46
N LEU A 102 -9.81 -2.47 12.59
CA LEU A 102 -10.46 -1.15 12.58
C LEU A 102 -11.93 -1.22 12.13
N LYS A 103 -12.22 -2.05 11.13
CA LYS A 103 -13.58 -2.30 10.63
C LYS A 103 -14.45 -2.94 11.71
N ASP A 104 -13.91 -3.88 12.46
CA ASP A 104 -14.62 -4.66 13.48
C ASP A 104 -14.83 -3.91 14.81
N LEU A 105 -14.26 -2.69 14.97
CA LEU A 105 -14.53 -1.84 16.14
C LEU A 105 -16.04 -1.55 16.29
N GLU A 106 -16.53 -1.51 17.52
CA GLU A 106 -17.95 -1.29 17.80
C GLU A 106 -18.37 0.17 17.52
N LYS A 107 -19.39 0.34 16.67
CA LYS A 107 -20.01 1.63 16.39
C LYS A 107 -20.67 2.19 17.66
N GLY A 108 -20.52 3.50 17.88
CA GLY A 108 -21.02 4.20 19.07
C GLY A 108 -20.09 4.12 20.28
N ARG A 109 -18.92 3.49 20.17
CA ARG A 109 -17.91 3.46 21.25
C ARG A 109 -16.67 4.26 20.91
N MET A 110 -16.02 4.73 21.97
CA MET A 110 -14.68 5.30 21.89
C MET A 110 -13.67 4.18 21.62
N PHE A 111 -12.71 4.44 20.76
CA PHE A 111 -11.52 3.62 20.60
C PHE A 111 -10.26 4.48 20.60
N LYS A 112 -9.15 3.88 20.99
CA LYS A 112 -7.85 4.53 21.14
C LYS A 112 -6.88 3.99 20.10
N LEU A 113 -6.18 4.89 19.43
CA LEU A 113 -5.07 4.57 18.52
C LEU A 113 -3.77 5.16 19.08
N GLU A 114 -2.72 4.35 19.14
CA GLU A 114 -1.36 4.83 19.34
C GLU A 114 -0.63 4.76 18.01
N LEU A 115 -0.16 5.91 17.55
CA LEU A 115 0.42 6.10 16.23
C LEU A 115 1.85 6.62 16.32
N ILE A 116 2.64 6.38 15.29
CA ILE A 116 4.00 6.92 15.15
C ILE A 116 4.10 7.66 13.82
N GLU A 117 4.38 8.96 13.88
CA GLU A 117 4.62 9.76 12.68
C GLU A 117 5.96 9.40 12.04
N PRO A 118 6.08 9.43 10.71
CA PRO A 118 7.38 9.36 10.06
C PRO A 118 8.20 10.60 10.42
N MET A 119 9.50 10.41 10.66
CA MET A 119 10.40 11.52 10.98
C MET A 119 10.41 12.53 9.83
N LYS A 120 9.96 13.76 10.09
CA LYS A 120 9.98 14.85 9.12
C LYS A 120 11.42 15.32 8.92
N ALA A 121 11.82 15.51 7.66
CA ALA A 121 13.21 15.80 7.29
C ALA A 121 13.75 17.17 7.74
N PHE A 122 12.98 18.00 8.45
CA PHE A 122 13.38 19.37 8.77
C PHE A 122 12.96 19.83 10.17
N GLU A 123 13.65 19.33 11.21
CA GLU A 123 13.76 20.08 12.49
C GLU A 123 15.14 19.99 13.16
N LYS A 124 16.06 19.09 12.77
CA LYS A 124 17.35 18.89 13.48
C LYS A 124 18.56 18.53 12.61
N LEU A 125 18.74 19.17 11.45
CA LEU A 125 19.99 19.06 10.71
C LEU A 125 20.58 20.45 10.43
N GLU A 126 21.66 20.76 11.15
CA GLU A 126 22.69 21.69 10.67
C GLU A 126 23.10 21.29 9.25
N PRO A 127 23.47 22.25 8.38
CA PRO A 127 23.84 21.96 7.00
C PRO A 127 25.05 21.03 6.97
N ARG A 128 24.81 19.73 6.79
CA ARG A 128 25.88 18.76 6.57
C ARG A 128 26.58 19.10 5.26
N SER A 129 27.90 19.12 5.34
CA SER A 129 28.84 19.48 4.28
C SER A 129 28.48 18.77 2.97
N LYS A 130 28.55 19.52 1.86
CA LYS A 130 28.37 19.07 0.47
C LYS A 130 28.95 17.65 0.28
N GLY A 131 28.08 16.64 0.30
CA GLY A 131 28.41 15.27 -0.10
C GLY A 131 28.69 15.26 -1.59
N GLY A 132 29.82 14.67 -1.96
CA GLY A 132 30.39 14.73 -3.31
C GLY A 132 29.45 14.26 -4.41
N THR A 133 29.64 14.86 -5.59
CA THR A 133 29.03 14.45 -6.85
C THR A 133 29.33 12.97 -7.08
N LEU A 134 28.30 12.13 -7.04
CA LEU A 134 28.41 10.71 -7.42
C LEU A 134 28.57 10.65 -8.96
N PRO A 135 29.42 9.75 -9.47
CA PRO A 135 29.61 9.61 -10.91
C PRO A 135 28.30 9.15 -11.56
N GLU A 136 27.91 9.80 -12.66
CA GLU A 136 26.84 9.34 -13.55
C GLU A 136 27.19 7.94 -14.06
N ALA A 137 26.58 6.92 -13.47
CA ALA A 137 26.60 5.58 -14.03
C ALA A 137 25.70 5.60 -15.28
N LYS A 138 26.30 5.80 -16.46
CA LYS A 138 25.65 5.50 -17.74
C LYS A 138 25.50 3.99 -17.88
N ILE A 139 24.39 3.47 -17.38
CA ILE A 139 23.87 2.15 -17.76
C ILE A 139 22.77 2.43 -18.79
N SER A 140 22.85 1.75 -19.93
CA SER A 140 21.97 1.93 -21.09
C SER A 140 20.50 1.93 -20.68
N GLY A 141 19.75 2.93 -21.13
CA GLY A 141 18.31 3.09 -20.89
C GLY A 141 17.46 1.97 -21.50
N GLY A 142 17.44 0.82 -20.82
CA GLY A 142 16.47 -0.25 -21.02
C GLY A 142 15.23 0.02 -20.17
N ARG A 143 14.07 -0.45 -20.63
CA ARG A 143 12.80 -0.48 -19.87
C ARG A 143 12.83 -1.52 -18.73
N GLU A 144 13.97 -1.69 -18.07
CA GLU A 144 14.17 -2.73 -17.07
C GLU A 144 13.86 -2.18 -15.68
N THR A 145 13.19 -3.00 -14.87
CA THR A 145 12.87 -2.71 -13.48
C THR A 145 13.28 -3.87 -12.58
N LEU A 146 13.74 -3.54 -11.38
CA LEU A 146 13.90 -4.55 -10.34
C LEU A 146 12.51 -4.85 -9.76
N ARG A 147 12.05 -6.08 -9.98
CA ARG A 147 10.79 -6.63 -9.47
C ARG A 147 11.06 -7.30 -8.11
N LEU A 148 10.40 -6.78 -7.08
CA LEU A 148 10.30 -7.40 -5.76
C LEU A 148 9.03 -8.26 -5.74
N ARG A 149 9.15 -9.51 -5.31
CA ARG A 149 8.04 -10.47 -5.19
C ARG A 149 7.92 -10.95 -3.75
N THR A 150 6.70 -11.11 -3.24
CA THR A 150 6.44 -11.58 -1.88
C THR A 150 6.91 -13.03 -1.73
N LYS A 151 6.81 -13.80 -2.83
CA LYS A 151 7.25 -15.19 -2.95
C LYS A 151 8.29 -15.27 -4.07
N GLY A 152 9.54 -15.52 -3.72
CA GLY A 152 10.65 -15.73 -4.68
C GLY A 152 11.75 -14.66 -4.60
N PRO A 153 12.86 -14.85 -5.35
CA PRO A 153 13.94 -13.87 -5.43
C PRO A 153 13.51 -12.63 -6.22
N ALA A 154 14.17 -11.50 -5.95
CA ALA A 154 14.05 -10.32 -6.78
C ALA A 154 14.65 -10.57 -8.17
N THR A 155 13.94 -10.14 -9.21
CA THR A 155 14.30 -10.37 -10.62
C THR A 155 14.37 -9.05 -11.37
N VAL A 156 15.26 -8.96 -12.36
CA VAL A 156 15.23 -7.87 -13.34
C VAL A 156 14.24 -8.27 -14.42
N GLU A 157 13.19 -7.49 -14.60
CA GLU A 157 12.10 -7.74 -15.54
C GLU A 157 11.86 -6.50 -16.42
N GLU A 158 11.21 -6.67 -17.56
CA GLU A 158 10.71 -5.53 -18.32
C GLU A 158 9.59 -4.84 -17.53
N MET A 159 9.52 -3.51 -17.64
CA MET A 159 8.42 -2.74 -17.09
C MET A 159 7.08 -3.25 -17.62
N PRO A 160 6.01 -3.26 -16.80
CA PRO A 160 4.69 -3.67 -17.24
C PRO A 160 4.26 -2.81 -18.42
N THR A 161 3.46 -3.41 -19.29
CA THR A 161 2.83 -2.65 -20.37
C THR A 161 1.87 -1.62 -19.79
N GLU A 162 1.60 -0.51 -20.50
CA GLU A 162 0.63 0.50 -20.06
C GLU A 162 -0.75 -0.11 -19.74
N VAL A 163 -1.10 -1.20 -20.42
CA VAL A 163 -2.33 -1.97 -20.19
C VAL A 163 -2.29 -2.67 -18.83
N GLU A 164 -1.19 -3.33 -18.50
CA GLU A 164 -1.00 -3.99 -17.21
C GLU A 164 -0.95 -2.96 -16.08
N GLU A 165 -0.27 -1.82 -16.25
CA GLU A 165 -0.26 -0.76 -15.25
C GLU A 165 -1.67 -0.24 -14.93
N LYS A 166 -2.50 -0.03 -15.97
CA LYS A 166 -3.90 0.36 -15.80
C LYS A 166 -4.71 -0.71 -15.08
N ALA A 167 -4.51 -1.98 -15.43
CA ALA A 167 -5.17 -3.10 -14.75
C ALA A 167 -4.79 -3.15 -13.27
N ILE A 168 -3.50 -3.07 -12.96
CA ILE A 168 -2.98 -3.09 -11.58
C ILE A 168 -3.57 -1.94 -10.78
N LYS A 169 -3.55 -0.72 -11.33
CA LYS A 169 -4.15 0.44 -10.68
C LYS A 169 -5.64 0.22 -10.40
N LYS A 170 -6.38 -0.35 -11.35
CA LYS A 170 -7.82 -0.61 -11.19
C LYS A 170 -8.09 -1.67 -10.12
N VAL A 171 -7.30 -2.74 -10.07
CA VAL A 171 -7.40 -3.76 -9.02
C VAL A 171 -7.05 -3.18 -7.65
N ASP A 172 -6.03 -2.33 -7.56
CA ASP A 172 -5.65 -1.64 -6.31
C ASP A 172 -6.78 -0.69 -5.82
N GLU A 173 -7.52 -0.04 -6.72
CA GLU A 173 -8.73 0.73 -6.37
C GLU A 173 -9.88 -0.16 -5.85
N LEU A 174 -10.05 -1.35 -6.42
CA LEU A 174 -11.04 -2.32 -5.93
C LEU A 174 -10.65 -2.84 -4.54
N LEU A 175 -9.37 -3.11 -4.28
CA LEU A 175 -8.88 -3.50 -2.94
C LEU A 175 -9.21 -2.42 -1.89
N GLU A 176 -9.06 -1.15 -2.24
CA GLU A 176 -9.42 -0.05 -1.35
C GLU A 176 -10.92 0.02 -1.10
N THR A 177 -11.71 -0.18 -2.15
CA THR A 177 -13.18 -0.12 -2.08
C THR A 177 -13.75 -1.25 -1.22
N TYR A 178 -13.31 -2.49 -1.45
CA TYR A 178 -13.88 -3.67 -0.81
C TYR A 178 -13.24 -3.97 0.56
N MET A 179 -11.94 -3.68 0.72
CA MET A 179 -11.17 -4.13 1.87
C MET A 179 -10.51 -2.98 2.66
N GLY A 180 -10.58 -1.74 2.17
CA GLY A 180 -9.94 -0.60 2.86
C GLY A 180 -8.42 -0.67 2.87
N ILE A 181 -7.83 -1.44 1.96
CA ILE A 181 -6.38 -1.62 1.83
C ILE A 181 -5.88 -1.23 0.45
N ARG A 182 -4.61 -0.86 0.36
CA ARG A 182 -3.91 -0.66 -0.90
C ARG A 182 -2.61 -1.42 -0.85
N ASP A 183 -2.40 -2.28 -1.82
CA ASP A 183 -1.23 -3.13 -1.92
C ASP A 183 -0.95 -3.37 -3.40
N GLY A 184 0.03 -2.62 -3.93
CA GLY A 184 0.38 -2.69 -5.34
C GLY A 184 1.01 -4.03 -5.73
N GLU A 185 1.68 -4.71 -4.80
CA GLU A 185 2.26 -6.02 -5.04
C GLU A 185 1.18 -7.10 -5.11
N LEU A 186 0.22 -7.05 -4.18
CA LEU A 186 -0.96 -7.90 -4.22
C LEU A 186 -1.76 -7.66 -5.50
N ALA A 187 -2.03 -6.40 -5.86
CA ALA A 187 -2.73 -6.05 -7.08
C ALA A 187 -2.01 -6.57 -8.33
N ALA A 188 -0.68 -6.45 -8.40
CA ALA A 188 0.10 -6.99 -9.49
C ALA A 188 0.06 -8.52 -9.56
N THR A 189 0.13 -9.19 -8.41
CA THR A 189 -0.02 -10.65 -8.32
C THR A 189 -1.40 -11.12 -8.80
N ILE A 190 -2.46 -10.38 -8.46
CA ILE A 190 -3.83 -10.65 -8.90
C ILE A 190 -3.95 -10.52 -10.43
N VAL A 191 -3.40 -9.46 -11.01
CA VAL A 191 -3.41 -9.25 -12.47
C VAL A 191 -2.62 -10.36 -13.18
N GLU A 192 -1.46 -10.75 -12.65
CA GLU A 192 -0.66 -11.86 -13.17
C GLU A 192 -1.43 -13.18 -13.14
N ALA A 193 -2.11 -13.49 -12.03
CA ALA A 193 -2.91 -14.72 -11.90
C ALA A 193 -4.06 -14.80 -12.92
N GLY A 194 -4.63 -13.65 -13.32
CA GLY A 194 -5.70 -13.54 -14.33
C GLY A 194 -5.23 -13.43 -15.78
N ARG A 195 -3.92 -13.39 -16.04
CA ARG A 195 -3.37 -13.16 -17.38
C ARG A 195 -3.79 -14.25 -18.38
N ASP A 196 -3.67 -15.51 -17.98
CA ASP A 196 -3.83 -16.67 -18.87
C ASP A 196 -5.17 -17.41 -18.69
N LYS A 197 -6.07 -16.86 -17.88
CA LYS A 197 -7.39 -17.45 -17.60
C LYS A 197 -8.40 -17.04 -18.67
N LYS A 198 -9.40 -17.87 -18.91
CA LYS A 198 -10.40 -17.66 -19.97
C LYS A 198 -11.79 -17.31 -19.45
N ASN A 199 -12.08 -17.61 -18.19
CA ASN A 199 -13.38 -17.38 -17.58
C ASN A 199 -13.23 -17.01 -16.08
N PRO A 200 -14.27 -16.43 -15.47
CA PRO A 200 -14.24 -16.02 -14.07
C PRO A 200 -13.96 -17.19 -13.10
N ASP A 201 -14.45 -18.40 -13.40
CA ASP A 201 -14.30 -19.56 -12.51
C ASP A 201 -12.83 -20.03 -12.45
N GLU A 202 -12.16 -20.12 -13.60
CA GLU A 202 -10.71 -20.40 -13.69
C GLU A 202 -9.87 -19.33 -12.98
N PHE A 203 -10.31 -18.07 -13.02
CA PHE A 203 -9.67 -16.99 -12.31
C PHE A 203 -9.87 -17.10 -10.79
N ALA A 204 -11.09 -17.38 -10.34
CA ALA A 204 -11.40 -17.56 -8.92
C ALA A 204 -10.56 -18.70 -8.31
N VAL A 205 -10.45 -19.84 -9.00
CA VAL A 205 -9.61 -20.97 -8.56
C VAL A 205 -8.14 -20.57 -8.46
N ALA A 206 -7.60 -19.89 -9.47
CA ALA A 206 -6.19 -19.46 -9.45
C ALA A 206 -5.90 -18.42 -8.36
N LEU A 207 -6.88 -17.55 -8.09
CA LEU A 207 -6.80 -16.56 -7.03
C LEU A 207 -6.79 -17.24 -5.65
N ASP A 208 -7.66 -18.23 -5.44
CA ASP A 208 -7.74 -18.98 -4.18
C ASP A 208 -6.46 -19.82 -3.94
N GLU A 209 -5.93 -20.48 -4.97
CA GLU A 209 -4.65 -21.22 -4.89
C GLU A 209 -3.48 -20.34 -4.45
N THR A 210 -3.48 -19.07 -4.84
CA THR A 210 -2.35 -18.15 -4.60
C THR A 210 -2.55 -17.30 -3.34
N LEU A 211 -3.81 -16.90 -3.07
CA LEU A 211 -4.22 -15.84 -2.14
C LEU A 211 -5.47 -16.20 -1.31
N GLY A 212 -5.81 -17.48 -1.16
CA GLY A 212 -7.01 -17.93 -0.44
C GLY A 212 -7.12 -17.44 1.02
N ASP A 213 -5.98 -17.14 1.67
CA ASP A 213 -5.95 -16.56 3.02
C ASP A 213 -6.65 -15.20 3.13
N PHE A 214 -6.81 -14.47 2.02
CA PHE A 214 -7.46 -13.15 2.00
C PHE A 214 -8.99 -13.23 2.04
N ALA A 215 -9.59 -14.39 1.73
CA ALA A 215 -11.03 -14.60 1.68
C ALA A 215 -11.78 -13.48 0.92
N PHE A 216 -11.42 -13.27 -0.34
CA PHE A 216 -12.01 -12.24 -1.18
C PHE A 216 -13.53 -12.47 -1.40
N PRO A 217 -14.38 -11.42 -1.35
CA PRO A 217 -15.79 -11.54 -1.71
C PRO A 217 -15.99 -11.92 -3.18
N ASP A 218 -17.03 -12.69 -3.51
CA ASP A 218 -17.34 -13.09 -4.90
C ASP A 218 -17.52 -11.89 -5.83
N GLU A 219 -18.18 -10.82 -5.34
CA GLU A 219 -18.35 -9.56 -6.07
C GLU A 219 -17.00 -8.91 -6.43
N PHE A 220 -16.04 -8.95 -5.51
CA PHE A 220 -14.69 -8.45 -5.78
C PHE A 220 -13.99 -9.28 -6.87
N VAL A 221 -14.09 -10.61 -6.81
CA VAL A 221 -13.47 -11.49 -7.82
C VAL A 221 -14.05 -11.22 -9.21
N PHE A 222 -15.36 -11.03 -9.30
CA PHE A 222 -16.05 -10.69 -10.55
C PHE A 222 -15.63 -9.32 -11.10
N ASP A 223 -15.60 -8.29 -10.25
CA ASP A 223 -15.20 -6.93 -10.65
C ASP A 223 -13.73 -6.87 -11.10
N VAL A 224 -12.85 -7.60 -10.41
CA VAL A 224 -11.43 -7.71 -10.79
C VAL A 224 -11.29 -8.41 -12.14
N TRP A 225 -12.03 -9.50 -12.36
CA TRP A 225 -12.03 -10.19 -13.65
C TRP A 225 -12.48 -9.26 -14.78
N GLY A 226 -13.55 -8.49 -14.55
CA GLY A 226 -14.01 -7.45 -15.46
C GLY A 226 -12.93 -6.40 -15.76
N ALA A 227 -12.28 -5.86 -14.73
CA ALA A 227 -11.22 -4.87 -14.86
C ALA A 227 -10.02 -5.40 -15.69
N ILE A 228 -9.58 -6.63 -15.45
CA ILE A 228 -8.51 -7.26 -16.23
C ILE A 228 -8.96 -7.46 -17.69
N GLY A 229 -10.20 -7.87 -17.92
CA GLY A 229 -10.78 -8.06 -19.25
C GLY A 229 -10.89 -6.75 -20.05
N ASP A 230 -11.32 -5.67 -19.41
CA ASP A 230 -11.42 -4.33 -20.00
C ASP A 230 -10.05 -3.76 -20.34
N ALA A 231 -9.05 -3.98 -19.48
CA ALA A 231 -7.67 -3.62 -19.75
C ALA A 231 -7.17 -4.28 -21.04
N LYS A 232 -7.34 -5.61 -21.16
CA LYS A 232 -6.94 -6.40 -22.34
C LYS A 232 -7.59 -5.91 -23.63
N GLN A 233 -8.80 -5.35 -23.53
CA GLN A 233 -9.56 -4.81 -24.66
C GLN A 233 -9.29 -3.32 -24.93
N GLY A 234 -8.40 -2.68 -24.15
CA GLY A 234 -8.06 -1.26 -24.29
C GLY A 234 -9.18 -0.31 -23.86
N ARG A 235 -10.07 -0.73 -22.94
CA ARG A 235 -11.26 0.02 -22.50
C ARG A 235 -11.06 0.78 -21.19
N LEU A 236 -9.86 0.75 -20.60
CA LEU A 236 -9.48 1.46 -19.37
C LEU A 236 -8.68 2.75 -19.63
#